data_AF-A0A9W9E1D6-F1
#
_entry.id   AF-A0A9W9E1D6-F1
#
_cell.length_a   1.000
_cell.length_b   1.000
_cell.length_c   1.000
_cell.angle_alpha   90.00
_cell.angle_beta   90.00
_cell.angle_gamma   90.00
#
_symmetry.space_group_name_H-M   'P 1'
#
loop_
_entity.id
_entity.type
_entity.pdbx_description
1 polymer ?
#
loop_
_entity_poly.entity_id
_entity_poly.type
_entity_poly.pdbx_seq_one_letter_code
_entity_poly.pdbx_strand_id
1 'polypeptide(L)'
;RKNYQLFIRPSVSDARLKEFEQNPQAHGPKIRNTFIDKRGLTTQHLSDRPWNQQVTYIMARNAEEIVKNCKDMRFGDKMDWLALFSERIYRVYLDIIKGRP
;
A
#
# COMPACT_ATOMS: atom_id res chain seq x y z
N ARG A 1 -10.37 0.02 15.80
CA ARG A 1 -11.56 -0.31 14.97
C ARG A 1 -11.13 -1.31 13.91
N LYS A 2 -11.75 -2.49 13.82
CA LYS A 2 -11.50 -3.45 12.72
C LYS A 2 -12.07 -2.87 11.43
N ASN A 3 -11.27 -2.77 10.36
CA ASN A 3 -11.75 -2.23 9.09
C ASN A 3 -12.35 -3.36 8.23
N TYR A 4 -13.63 -3.68 8.46
CA TYR A 4 -14.32 -4.78 7.79
C TYR A 4 -14.31 -4.69 6.25
N GLN A 5 -14.16 -3.50 5.70
CA GLN A 5 -14.08 -3.29 4.24
C GLN A 5 -12.84 -3.96 3.63
N LEU A 6 -11.76 -4.14 4.40
CA LEU A 6 -10.55 -4.81 3.93
C LEU A 6 -10.82 -6.26 3.53
N PHE A 7 -11.73 -6.95 4.21
CA PHE A 7 -12.04 -8.36 3.93
C PHE A 7 -12.96 -8.53 2.73
N ILE A 8 -13.83 -7.55 2.47
CA ILE A 8 -14.80 -7.57 1.37
C ILE A 8 -14.11 -7.28 0.02
N ARG A 9 -13.04 -6.49 0.01
CA ARG A 9 -12.33 -6.15 -1.23
C ARG A 9 -11.45 -7.30 -1.72
N PRO A 10 -11.41 -7.59 -3.04
CA PRO A 10 -10.54 -8.62 -3.59
C PRO A 10 -9.07 -8.27 -3.41
N SER A 11 -8.20 -9.28 -3.48
CA SER A 11 -6.77 -9.08 -3.71
C SER A 11 -6.55 -8.51 -5.12
N VAL A 12 -5.38 -7.92 -5.37
CA VAL A 12 -4.94 -7.71 -6.76
C VAL A 12 -4.93 -9.07 -7.50
N SER A 13 -5.35 -9.05 -8.77
CA SER A 13 -5.46 -10.24 -9.60
C SER A 13 -4.09 -10.77 -10.02
N ASP A 14 -3.99 -12.08 -10.24
CA ASP A 14 -2.74 -12.71 -10.69
C ASP A 14 -2.28 -12.21 -12.06
N ALA A 15 -3.21 -11.92 -12.97
CA ALA A 15 -2.88 -11.33 -14.27
C ALA A 15 -2.13 -10.00 -14.12
N ARG A 16 -2.60 -9.13 -13.22
CA ARG A 16 -1.97 -7.82 -12.98
C ARG A 16 -0.62 -7.95 -12.27
N LEU A 17 -0.48 -8.94 -11.39
CA LEU A 17 0.79 -9.25 -10.75
C LEU A 17 1.80 -9.79 -11.76
N LYS A 18 1.37 -10.63 -12.71
CA LYS A 18 2.22 -11.14 -13.79
C LYS A 18 2.68 -10.03 -14.73
N GLU A 19 1.78 -9.11 -15.12
CA GLU A 19 2.15 -7.93 -15.91
C GLU A 19 3.17 -7.04 -15.16
N PHE A 20 2.98 -6.87 -13.85
CA PHE A 20 3.90 -6.13 -13.00
C PHE A 20 5.28 -6.81 -12.91
N GLU A 21 5.34 -8.13 -12.77
CA GLU A 21 6.61 -8.88 -12.77
C GLU A 21 7.37 -8.74 -14.09
N GLN A 22 6.66 -8.62 -15.22
CA GLN A 22 7.27 -8.42 -16.54
C GLN A 22 7.81 -7.00 -16.75
N ASN A 23 7.04 -5.98 -16.35
CA ASN A 23 7.46 -4.59 -16.45
C ASN A 23 6.87 -3.76 -15.30
N PRO A 24 7.60 -3.65 -14.18
CA PRO A 24 7.15 -2.92 -12.99
C PRO A 24 6.86 -1.45 -13.23
N GLN A 25 7.57 -0.82 -14.17
CA GLN A 25 7.44 0.60 -14.47
C GLN A 25 6.14 0.91 -15.20
N ALA A 26 5.73 0.06 -16.15
CA ALA A 26 4.50 0.24 -16.91
C ALA A 26 3.25 -0.27 -16.18
N HIS A 27 3.37 -1.36 -15.43
CA HIS A 27 2.23 -2.08 -14.82
C HIS A 27 2.17 -1.97 -13.29
N GLY A 28 2.93 -1.03 -12.71
CA GLY A 28 2.90 -0.72 -11.29
C GLY A 28 1.53 -0.34 -10.73
N PRO A 29 1.36 -0.40 -9.40
CA PRO A 29 0.15 0.09 -8.75
C PRO A 29 -0.07 1.57 -9.04
N LYS A 30 -1.33 1.97 -9.20
CA LYS A 30 -1.75 3.38 -9.31
C LYS A 30 -2.37 3.81 -7.98
N ILE A 31 -2.44 5.09 -7.67
CA ILE A 31 -3.07 5.53 -6.39
C ILE A 31 -4.55 5.12 -6.34
N ARG A 32 -5.24 5.29 -7.47
CA ARG A 32 -6.66 4.98 -7.61
C ARG A 32 -6.87 3.52 -7.96
N ASN A 33 -7.85 2.89 -7.32
CA ASN A 33 -8.29 1.51 -7.59
C ASN A 33 -7.16 0.46 -7.48
N THR A 34 -6.28 0.64 -6.49
CA THR A 34 -5.25 -0.35 -6.15
C THR A 34 -5.69 -1.19 -4.97
N PHE A 35 -5.39 -2.48 -5.06
CA PHE A 35 -5.63 -3.46 -4.02
C PHE A 35 -4.29 -4.00 -3.50
N ILE A 36 -4.29 -4.43 -2.24
CA ILE A 36 -3.15 -5.11 -1.62
C ILE A 36 -3.05 -6.54 -2.19
N ASP A 37 -1.83 -7.02 -2.41
CA ASP A 37 -1.55 -8.44 -2.64
C ASP A 37 -1.68 -9.18 -1.31
N LYS A 38 -2.73 -9.99 -1.18
CA LYS A 38 -3.09 -10.72 0.05
C LYS A 38 -2.51 -12.13 0.12
N ARG A 39 -1.67 -12.55 -0.84
CA ARG A 39 -1.19 -13.93 -0.94
C ARG A 39 -0.12 -14.33 0.10
N GLY A 40 0.42 -13.38 0.87
CA GLY A 40 1.45 -13.66 1.88
C GLY A 40 0.89 -14.33 3.15
N LEU A 41 1.53 -15.39 3.65
CA LEU A 41 1.03 -16.15 4.82
C LEU A 41 1.18 -15.43 6.16
N THR A 42 2.14 -14.51 6.27
CA THR A 42 2.41 -13.70 7.47
C THR A 42 2.40 -12.21 7.11
N THR A 43 2.36 -11.33 8.12
CA THR A 43 2.51 -9.88 7.87
C THR A 43 3.84 -9.56 7.23
N GLN A 44 4.91 -10.28 7.60
CA GLN A 44 6.22 -10.17 6.97
C GLN A 44 6.15 -10.55 5.48
N HIS A 45 5.57 -11.71 5.14
CA HIS A 45 5.39 -12.09 3.72
C HIS A 45 4.57 -11.08 2.93
N LEU A 46 3.54 -10.47 3.54
CA LEU A 46 2.77 -9.41 2.89
C LEU A 46 3.59 -8.14 2.68
N SER A 47 4.42 -7.77 3.66
CA SER A 47 5.34 -6.62 3.58
C SER A 47 6.44 -6.82 2.54
N ASP A 48 6.91 -8.06 2.36
CA ASP A 48 7.99 -8.39 1.43
C ASP A 48 7.51 -8.58 -0.01
N ARG A 49 6.20 -8.55 -0.27
CA ARG A 49 5.66 -8.61 -1.63
C ARG A 49 6.09 -7.37 -2.41
N PRO A 50 6.73 -7.51 -3.60
CA PRO A 50 7.15 -6.37 -4.42
C PRO A 50 6.00 -5.41 -4.77
N TRP A 51 4.82 -5.95 -5.09
CA TRP A 51 3.63 -5.14 -5.35
C TRP A 51 3.28 -4.25 -4.15
N ASN A 52 3.27 -4.82 -2.95
CA ASN A 52 2.88 -4.13 -1.72
C ASN A 52 3.91 -3.08 -1.29
N GLN A 53 5.20 -3.35 -1.49
CA GLN A 53 6.27 -2.36 -1.32
C GLN A 53 6.05 -1.17 -2.25
N GLN A 54 5.74 -1.43 -3.52
CA GLN A 54 5.49 -0.38 -4.51
C GLN A 54 4.22 0.44 -4.19
N VAL A 55 3.15 -0.20 -3.68
CA VAL A 55 1.96 0.52 -3.20
C VAL A 55 2.34 1.52 -2.11
N THR A 56 3.11 1.07 -1.11
CA THR A 56 3.52 1.89 0.03
C THR A 56 4.39 3.06 -0.43
N TYR A 57 5.36 2.79 -1.30
CA TYR A 57 6.23 3.81 -1.89
C TYR A 57 5.44 4.88 -2.65
N ILE A 58 4.52 4.48 -3.55
CA ILE A 58 3.73 5.44 -4.33
C ILE A 58 2.83 6.27 -3.43
N MET A 59 2.21 5.68 -2.40
CA MET A 59 1.40 6.44 -1.44
C MET A 59 2.24 7.49 -0.69
N ALA A 60 3.42 7.11 -0.22
CA ALA A 60 4.33 8.02 0.47
C ALA A 60 4.78 9.17 -0.43
N ARG A 61 5.20 8.88 -1.67
CA ARG A 61 5.60 9.89 -2.67
C ARG A 61 4.47 10.85 -3.00
N ASN A 62 3.25 10.35 -3.13
CA ASN A 62 2.10 11.23 -3.40
C ASN A 62 1.75 12.12 -2.22
N ALA A 63 1.82 11.61 -1.00
CA ALA A 63 1.62 12.45 0.18
C ALA A 63 2.70 13.55 0.26
N GLU A 64 3.96 13.19 0.02
CA GLU A 64 5.07 14.13 -0.04
C GLU A 64 4.84 15.21 -1.12
N GLU A 65 4.40 14.83 -2.32
CA GLU A 65 4.08 15.76 -3.40
C GLU A 65 2.89 16.68 -3.06
N ILE A 66 1.83 16.14 -2.44
CA ILE A 66 0.68 16.95 -2.01
C ILE A 66 1.12 18.01 -1.00
N VAL A 67 1.92 17.62 0.01
CA VAL A 67 2.39 18.56 1.04
C VAL A 67 3.37 19.58 0.47
N LYS A 68 4.30 19.15 -0.40
CA LYS A 68 5.25 20.06 -1.07
C LYS A 68 4.54 21.14 -1.89
N ASN A 69 3.41 20.81 -2.50
CA ASN A 69 2.62 21.76 -3.31
C ASN A 69 1.57 22.54 -2.49
N CYS A 70 1.48 22.30 -1.18
CA CYS A 70 0.54 22.98 -0.32
C CYS A 70 1.11 24.31 0.17
N LYS A 71 0.36 25.41 -0.04
CA LYS A 71 0.85 26.78 0.21
C LYS A 71 0.67 27.28 1.65
N ASP A 72 -0.19 26.64 2.45
CA ASP A 72 -0.64 27.18 3.73
C ASP A 72 -0.08 26.45 4.96
N MET A 73 1.03 25.72 4.80
CA MET A 73 1.78 25.04 5.87
C MET A 73 0.93 24.15 6.80
N ARG A 74 -0.30 23.79 6.41
CA ARG A 74 -1.25 23.04 7.26
C ARG A 74 -0.77 21.66 7.70
N PHE A 75 0.25 21.13 7.04
CA PHE A 75 0.82 19.81 7.30
C PHE A 75 2.06 19.85 8.22
N GLY A 76 2.51 21.04 8.63
CA GLY A 76 3.64 21.21 9.54
C GLY A 76 5.00 20.86 8.92
N ASP A 77 5.93 20.44 9.78
CA ASP A 77 7.32 20.16 9.44
C ASP A 77 7.53 18.89 8.59
N LYS A 78 8.78 18.70 8.15
CA LYS A 78 9.24 17.54 7.36
C LYS A 78 8.83 16.22 8.05
N MET A 79 7.99 15.46 7.37
CA MET A 79 7.50 14.16 7.82
C MET A 79 8.15 13.02 7.03
N ASP A 80 8.50 11.92 7.71
CA ASP A 80 8.86 10.68 7.04
C ASP A 80 7.59 9.95 6.58
N TRP A 81 7.15 10.30 5.38
CA TRP A 81 5.96 9.71 4.76
C TRP A 81 6.11 8.21 4.56
N LEU A 82 7.31 7.72 4.23
CA LEU A 82 7.51 6.31 3.98
C LEU A 82 7.34 5.51 5.26
N ALA A 83 7.92 5.95 6.37
CA ALA A 83 7.73 5.32 7.67
C ALA A 83 6.25 5.33 8.09
N LEU A 84 5.57 6.48 7.96
CA LEU A 84 4.16 6.62 8.33
C LEU A 84 3.24 5.70 7.51
N PHE A 85 3.43 5.64 6.18
CA PHE A 85 2.63 4.76 5.34
C PHE A 85 2.98 3.29 5.55
N SER A 86 4.25 2.96 5.78
CA SER A 86 4.67 1.59 6.11
C SER A 86 3.98 1.10 7.37
N GLU A 87 3.95 1.91 8.43
CA GLU A 87 3.26 1.55 9.68
C GLU A 87 1.75 1.37 9.46
N ARG A 88 1.10 2.30 8.74
CA ARG A 88 -0.34 2.24 8.48
C ARG A 88 -0.73 1.03 7.63
N ILE A 89 0.06 0.72 6.61
CA ILE A 89 -0.15 -0.44 5.75
C ILE A 89 0.16 -1.74 6.49
N TYR A 90 1.14 -1.76 7.40
CA TYR A 90 1.40 -2.91 8.26
C TYR A 90 0.19 -3.27 9.14
N ARG A 91 -0.52 -2.26 9.68
CA ARG A 91 -1.77 -2.49 10.42
C ARG A 91 -2.85 -3.13 9.54
N VAL A 92 -2.91 -2.79 8.25
CA VAL A 92 -3.78 -3.46 7.28
C VAL A 92 -3.38 -4.93 7.09
N TYR A 93 -2.08 -5.24 7.04
CA TYR A 93 -1.61 -6.63 6.98
C TYR A 93 -2.00 -7.42 8.23
N LEU A 94 -1.87 -6.82 9.42
CA LEU A 94 -2.32 -7.46 10.67
C LEU A 94 -3.80 -7.80 10.62
N ASP A 95 -4.64 -6.88 10.14
CA ASP A 95 -6.07 -7.12 9.97
C ASP A 95 -6.31 -8.28 8.99
N ILE A 96 -5.64 -8.30 7.83
CA ILE A 96 -5.74 -9.38 6.83
C ILE A 96 -5.39 -10.74 7.45
N ILE A 97 -4.26 -10.85 8.16
CA ILE A 97 -3.82 -12.12 8.78
C ILE A 97 -4.80 -12.57 9.87
N LYS A 98 -5.23 -11.66 10.74
CA LYS A 98 -6.17 -11.98 11.85
C LYS A 98 -7.58 -12.33 11.39
N GLY A 99 -7.97 -11.93 10.19
CA GLY A 99 -9.29 -12.24 9.63
C GLY A 99 -9.30 -13.43 8.68
N ARG A 100 -8.20 -14.19 8.57
CA ARG A 100 -8.23 -15.48 7.90
C ARG A 100 -8.98 -16.50 8.76
N PRO A 101 -9.76 -17.42 8.15
CA PRO A 101 -10.38 -18.54 8.86
C PRO A 101 -9.34 -19.42 9.55
#